data_AF-A0A7C6T9Y0-F1
#
_entry.id   AF-A0A7C6T9Y0-F1
#
_cell.length_a   1.000
_cell.length_b   1.000
_cell.length_c   1.000
_cell.angle_alpha   90.00
_cell.angle_beta   90.00
_cell.angle_gamma   90.00
#
_symmetry.space_group_name_H-M   'P 1'
#
loop_
_entity.id
_entity.type
_entity.pdbx_description
1 polymer ?
#
loop_
_entity_poly.entity_id
_entity_poly.type
_entity_poly.pdbx_seq_one_letter_code
_entity_poly.pdbx_strand_id
1 'polypeptide(L)' 'MTFSARQWRKVWEQLYNSGETNLSGRIAHEVGHIWNGDNWDEQVTIDFSAESFERIRDAANKAGVLVNW' A
#
# COMPACT_ATOMS: atom_id res chain seq x y z
N MET A 1 -2.07 -3.18 -8.90
CA MET A 1 -1.20 -1.98 -8.76
C MET A 1 0.14 -2.42 -8.19
N THR A 2 1.26 -1.90 -8.68
CA THR A 2 2.60 -2.37 -8.29
C THR A 2 3.41 -1.26 -7.65
N PHE A 3 3.95 -1.52 -6.45
CA PHE A 3 4.86 -0.62 -5.74
C PHE A 3 5.95 -1.43 -5.03
N SER A 4 7.05 -0.76 -4.65
CA SER A 4 7.99 -1.34 -3.69
C SER A 4 7.33 -1.59 -2.33
N ALA A 5 7.82 -2.57 -1.56
CA ALA A 5 7.36 -2.82 -0.20
C ALA A 5 7.44 -1.55 0.68
N ARG A 6 8.48 -0.72 0.50
CA ARG A 6 8.62 0.58 1.16
C ARG A 6 7.51 1.57 0.79
N GLN A 7 7.11 1.63 -0.48
CA GLN A 7 5.99 2.48 -0.89
C GLN A 7 4.68 1.95 -0.33
N TRP A 8 4.43 0.64 -0.39
CA TRP A 8 3.26 0.01 0.23
C TRP A 8 3.16 0.30 1.72
N ARG A 9 4.30 0.35 2.43
CA ARG A 9 4.35 0.75 3.84
C ARG A 9 3.75 2.14 4.04
N LYS A 10 4.13 3.12 3.22
CA LYS A 10 3.60 4.48 3.33
C LYS A 10 2.10 4.53 3.03
N VAL A 11 1.62 3.78 2.04
CA VAL A 11 0.18 3.68 1.73
C VAL A 11 -0.59 3.07 2.90
N TRP A 12 -0.05 1.99 3.48
CA TRP A 12 -0.60 1.36 4.67
C TRP A 12 -0.70 2.34 5.84
N GLU A 13 0.36 3.14 6.10
CA GLU A 13 0.39 4.13 7.18
C GLU A 13 -0.71 5.19 7.00
N GLN A 14 -0.93 5.67 5.77
CA GLN A 14 -2.00 6.63 5.48
C GLN A 14 -3.39 6.05 5.77
N LEU A 15 -3.65 4.83 5.33
CA LEU A 15 -4.95 4.16 5.55
C LEU A 15 -5.16 3.81 7.02
N TYR A 16 -4.13 3.31 7.69
CA TYR A 16 -4.19 2.97 9.11
C TYR A 16 -4.48 4.21 9.97
N ASN A 17 -3.77 5.31 9.70
CA ASN A 17 -3.97 6.58 10.42
C ASN A 17 -5.32 7.25 10.13
N SER A 18 -5.96 6.94 8.99
CA SER A 18 -7.33 7.39 8.69
C SER A 18 -8.41 6.50 9.31
N GLY A 19 -8.04 5.44 10.03
CA GLY A 19 -8.99 4.46 10.59
C GLY A 19 -9.49 3.42 9.59
N GLU A 20 -8.93 3.35 8.37
CA GLU A 20 -9.34 2.38 7.36
C GLU A 20 -8.68 1.02 7.61
N THR A 21 -9.36 0.15 8.35
CA THR A 21 -8.81 -1.15 8.80
C THR A 21 -8.85 -2.24 7.73
N ASN A 22 -9.81 -2.19 6.79
CA ASN A 22 -9.95 -3.24 5.77
C ASN A 22 -8.79 -3.21 4.75
N LEU A 23 -8.60 -2.05 4.09
CA LEU A 23 -7.56 -1.90 3.08
C LEU A 23 -6.14 -1.93 3.68
N SER A 24 -5.95 -1.31 4.86
CA SER A 24 -4.66 -1.40 5.57
C SER A 24 -4.37 -2.85 6.01
N GLY A 25 -5.36 -3.57 6.54
CA GLY A 25 -5.21 -4.99 6.90
C GLY A 25 -4.80 -5.84 5.70
N ARG A 26 -5.40 -5.60 4.53
CA ARG A 26 -5.02 -6.28 3.29
C ARG A 26 -3.56 -6.00 2.89
N ILE A 27 -3.13 -4.74 2.88
CA ILE A 27 -1.73 -4.41 2.53
C ILE A 27 -0.75 -5.04 3.53
N ALA A 28 -1.07 -5.03 4.83
CA ALA A 28 -0.23 -5.66 5.84
C ALA A 28 -0.13 -7.19 5.66
N HIS A 29 -1.21 -7.84 5.22
CA HIS A 29 -1.17 -9.26 4.88
C HIS A 29 -0.21 -9.53 3.71
N GLU A 30 -0.38 -8.79 2.61
CA GLU A 30 0.37 -9.01 1.36
C GLU A 30 1.84 -8.63 1.46
N VAL A 31 2.17 -7.55 2.20
CA VAL A 31 3.51 -6.94 2.19
C VAL A 31 4.20 -7.00 3.55
N GLY A 32 3.46 -7.23 4.63
CA GLY A 32 3.99 -7.14 5.99
C GLY A 32 5.11 -8.14 6.31
N HIS A 33 5.13 -9.29 5.61
CA HIS A 33 6.23 -10.25 5.73
C HIS A 33 7.57 -9.68 5.20
N ILE A 34 7.53 -8.77 4.21
CA ILE A 34 8.72 -8.11 3.65
C ILE A 34 9.23 -7.00 4.57
N TRP A 35 8.34 -6.28 5.25
CA TRP A 35 8.72 -5.22 6.20
C TRP A 35 9.50 -5.74 7.41
N ASN A 36 9.40 -7.04 7.71
CA ASN A 36 10.18 -7.69 8.75
C ASN A 36 11.58 -8.15 8.26
N GLY A 37 11.86 -8.02 6.97
CA GLY A 37 13.16 -8.34 6.36
C GLY A 37 13.86 -7.10 5.80
N ASP A 38 14.89 -7.33 4.98
CA ASP A 38 15.73 -6.27 4.40
C ASP A 38 15.33 -5.89 2.96
N ASN A 39 14.37 -6.60 2.35
CA ASN A 39 13.99 -6.45 0.94
C ASN A 39 12.95 -5.35 0.70
N TRP A 40 13.18 -4.15 1.23
CA TRP A 40 12.23 -3.04 1.16
C TRP A 40 11.93 -2.51 -0.25
N ASP A 41 12.79 -2.82 -1.22
CA ASP A 41 12.66 -2.39 -2.62
C ASP A 41 11.99 -3.46 -3.52
N GLU A 42 11.62 -4.61 -2.95
CA GLU A 42 10.87 -5.67 -3.64
C GLU A 42 9.53 -5.13 -4.17
N GLN A 43 9.27 -5.37 -5.45
CA GLN A 43 8.06 -4.92 -6.13
C GLN A 43 6.92 -5.89 -5.86
N VAL A 44 5.85 -5.40 -5.24
CA VAL A 44 4.67 -6.19 -4.91
C VAL A 44 3.47 -5.63 -5.68
N THR A 45 2.75 -6.53 -6.34
CA THR A 45 1.50 -6.20 -7.03
C THR A 45 0.31 -6.63 -6.18
N ILE A 46 -0.57 -5.69 -5.84
CA ILE A 46 -1.84 -5.98 -5.16
C ILE A 46 -3.00 -5.53 -6.06
N ASP A 47 -3.95 -6.43 -6.29
CA ASP A 47 -5.11 -6.17 -7.14
C ASP A 47 -6.33 -5.78 -6.31
N PHE A 48 -6.84 -4.57 -6.55
CA PHE A 48 -8.00 -4.04 -5.86
C PHE A 48 -9.21 -3.98 -6.80
N SER A 49 -10.42 -4.11 -6.24
CA SER A 49 -11.64 -3.77 -6.97
C SER A 49 -11.63 -2.29 -7.35
N ALA A 50 -12.42 -1.89 -8.36
CA ALA A 50 -12.49 -0.50 -8.81
C ALA A 50 -12.79 0.50 -7.66
N GLU A 51 -13.72 0.15 -6.76
CA GLU A 51 -14.05 0.95 -5.58
C GLU A 51 -12.87 1.09 -4.61
N SER A 52 -12.19 -0.02 -4.30
CA SER A 52 -11.03 0.00 -3.41
C SER A 52 -9.85 0.75 -4.04
N PHE A 53 -9.69 0.63 -5.35
CA PHE A 53 -8.60 1.23 -6.10
C PHE A 53 -8.57 2.76 -5.97
N GLU A 54 -9.72 3.44 -6.03
CA GLU A 54 -9.75 4.90 -5.86
C GLU A 54 -9.26 5.34 -4.48
N ARG A 55 -9.61 4.57 -3.44
CA ARG A 55 -9.19 4.81 -2.05
C ARG A 55 -7.69 4.55 -1.86
N ILE A 56 -7.18 3.47 -2.47
CA ILE A 56 -5.74 3.16 -2.49
C ILE A 56 -4.96 4.24 -3.24
N ARG A 57 -5.48 4.70 -4.38
CA ARG A 57 -4.88 5.79 -5.17
C ARG A 57 -4.78 7.07 -4.35
N ASP A 58 -5.86 7.47 -3.68
CA ASP A 58 -5.87 8.66 -2.83
C ASP A 58 -4.87 8.54 -1.68
N ALA A 59 -4.83 7.38 -1.00
CA ALA A 59 -3.84 7.12 0.05
C ALA A 59 -2.39 7.13 -0.47
N ALA A 60 -2.14 6.57 -1.66
CA ALA A 60 -0.83 6.61 -2.30
C ALA A 60 -0.39 8.04 -2.64
N ASN A 61 -1.29 8.86 -3.17
CA ASN A 61 -1.03 10.27 -3.43
C ASN A 61 -0.73 11.04 -2.13
N LYS A 62 -1.52 10.85 -1.07
CA LYS A 62 -1.29 11.45 0.25
C LYS A 62 0.03 11.01 0.88
N ALA A 63 0.44 9.76 0.63
CA ALA A 63 1.71 9.20 1.06
C ALA A 63 2.93 9.74 0.27
N GLY A 64 2.71 10.55 -0.79
CA GLY A 64 3.77 10.95 -1.71
C GLY A 64 4.35 9.79 -2.52
N VAL A 65 3.60 8.69 -2.66
CA VAL A 65 3.94 7.57 -3.54
C VAL A 65 3.48 7.96 -4.94
N LEU A 66 4.41 8.43 -5.77
CA LEU A 66 4.14 8.78 -7.16
C LEU A 66 3.62 7.55 -7.91
N VAL A 67 2.38 7.64 -8.38
CA VAL A 67 1.77 6.62 -9.23
C VAL A 67 2.03 7.02 -10.68
N ASN A 68 2.99 6.38 -11.34
CA ASN A 68 3.08 6.41 -12.80
C ASN A 68 2.05 5.41 -13.33
N TRP A 69 1.00 5.94 -13.97
CA TRP A 69 -0.11 5.15 -14.54
C TRP A 69 0.27 4.55 -15.89
#